data_AF-A0A081GLX0-F1
#
_entry.id   AF-A0A081GLX0-F1
#
_cell.length_a   1.000
_cell.length_b   1.000
_cell.length_c   1.000
_cell.angle_alpha   90.00
_cell.angle_beta   90.00
_cell.angle_gamma   90.00
#
_symmetry.space_group_name_H-M   'P 1'
#
loop_
_entity.id
_entity.type
_entity.pdbx_description
1 polymer ?
#
loop_
_entity_poly.entity_id
_entity_poly.type
_entity_poly.pdbx_seq_one_letter_code
_entity_poly.pdbx_strand_id
1 'polypeptide(L)'
;MSPLAPDAAAANAARTIALQMLEERGRGAVLVGVARVDAALEHLLQALMAPGPSKADGLFLPDRPLGSLWAKVALARRLGLIDAPVERALSVLRKLRNAFAHSAESASFNDPVHSARLAEIYAAARANPLWAPLEAALAAQPPSARGPLEPALREYILLITILVAFLEATAQQLRPYRPPVVMGFAGIRRVVSTPADS
;
A
#
# COMPACT_ATOMS: atom_id res chain seq x y z
N MET A 1 4.29 -22.73 -6.13
CA MET A 1 3.03 -22.00 -6.34
C MET A 1 3.32 -20.92 -7.37
N SER A 2 2.77 -21.02 -8.58
CA SER A 2 2.85 -19.93 -9.55
C SER A 2 2.21 -18.68 -8.96
N PRO A 3 2.75 -17.47 -9.23
CA PRO A 3 2.03 -16.24 -8.88
C PRO A 3 0.68 -16.30 -9.61
N LEU A 4 -0.41 -16.33 -8.86
CA LEU A 4 -1.74 -16.16 -9.43
C LEU A 4 -1.70 -14.83 -10.20
N ALA A 5 -2.05 -14.87 -11.49
CA ALA A 5 -2.20 -13.66 -12.26
C ALA A 5 -3.14 -12.72 -11.47
N PRO A 6 -2.83 -11.42 -11.39
CA PRO A 6 -3.69 -10.49 -10.67
C PRO A 6 -5.11 -10.60 -11.25
N ASP A 7 -6.09 -10.85 -10.38
CA ASP A 7 -7.49 -10.89 -10.81
C ASP A 7 -7.84 -9.57 -11.52
N ALA A 8 -8.71 -9.63 -12.52
CA ALA A 8 -9.09 -8.49 -13.37
C ALA A 8 -9.54 -7.27 -12.54
N ALA A 9 -10.12 -7.50 -11.36
CA ALA A 9 -10.46 -6.47 -10.39
C ALA A 9 -9.22 -5.68 -9.90
N ALA A 10 -8.15 -6.37 -9.53
CA ALA A 10 -6.90 -5.75 -9.07
C ALA A 10 -6.24 -4.93 -10.20
N ALA A 11 -6.25 -5.44 -11.43
CA ALA A 11 -5.72 -4.72 -12.59
C ALA A 11 -6.53 -3.43 -12.89
N ASN A 12 -7.86 -3.48 -12.80
CA ASN A 12 -8.73 -2.32 -13.01
C ASN A 12 -8.58 -1.26 -11.90
N ALA A 13 -8.51 -1.70 -10.64
CA ALA A 13 -8.25 -0.82 -9.50
C ALA A 13 -6.89 -0.14 -9.66
N ALA A 14 -5.84 -0.91 -9.98
CA ALA A 14 -4.50 -0.40 -10.23
C ALA A 14 -4.51 0.67 -11.33
N ARG A 15 -5.15 0.39 -12.48
CA ARG A 15 -5.27 1.35 -13.58
C ARG A 15 -5.93 2.64 -13.11
N THR A 16 -7.02 2.54 -12.36
CA THR A 16 -7.75 3.71 -11.84
C THR A 16 -6.87 4.56 -10.93
N ILE A 17 -6.15 3.94 -9.99
CA ILE A 17 -5.22 4.63 -9.09
C ILE A 17 -4.09 5.32 -9.88
N ALA A 18 -3.50 4.62 -10.85
CA ALA A 18 -2.41 5.16 -11.67
C ALA A 18 -2.85 6.42 -12.40
N LEU A 19 -4.05 6.41 -13.01
CA LEU A 19 -4.62 7.56 -13.69
C LEU A 19 -4.90 8.73 -12.74
N GLN A 20 -5.45 8.46 -11.56
CA GLN A 20 -5.65 9.51 -10.55
C GLN A 20 -4.33 10.14 -10.09
N MET A 21 -3.25 9.35 -10.02
CA MET A 21 -1.93 9.86 -9.66
C MET A 21 -1.28 10.70 -10.76
N LEU A 22 -1.74 10.61 -12.02
CA LEU A 22 -1.21 11.43 -13.10
C LEU A 22 -1.54 12.92 -12.97
N GLU A 23 -2.59 13.25 -12.23
CA GLU A 23 -2.98 14.63 -11.93
C GLU A 23 -1.99 15.31 -10.97
N GLU A 24 -1.22 14.49 -10.24
CA GLU A 24 -0.21 14.93 -9.30
C GLU A 24 1.17 15.08 -9.95
N ARG A 25 1.97 16.02 -9.42
CA ARG A 25 3.35 16.29 -9.85
C ARG A 25 4.23 16.63 -8.65
N GLY A 26 5.55 16.45 -8.81
CA GLY A 26 6.56 16.82 -7.83
C GLY A 26 6.23 16.34 -6.41
N ARG A 27 6.27 17.24 -5.43
CA ARG A 27 5.94 16.96 -4.02
C ARG A 27 4.53 16.41 -3.82
N GLY A 28 3.53 16.92 -4.54
CA GLY A 28 2.14 16.49 -4.40
C GLY A 28 1.99 14.99 -4.67
N ALA A 29 2.62 14.50 -5.73
CA ALA A 29 2.57 13.09 -6.09
C ALA A 29 3.18 12.17 -5.02
N VAL A 30 4.31 12.58 -4.42
CA VAL A 30 4.95 11.80 -3.36
C VAL A 30 4.04 11.72 -2.12
N LEU A 31 3.51 12.87 -1.67
CA LEU A 31 2.67 12.92 -0.49
C LEU A 31 1.35 12.15 -0.68
N VAL A 32 0.68 12.35 -1.82
CA VAL A 32 -0.56 11.65 -2.16
C VAL A 32 -0.30 10.14 -2.31
N GLY A 33 0.79 9.75 -2.97
CA GLY A 33 1.12 8.34 -3.15
C GLY A 33 1.32 7.61 -1.82
N VAL A 34 2.10 8.19 -0.90
CA VAL A 34 2.30 7.56 0.43
C VAL A 34 1.04 7.60 1.28
N ALA A 35 0.20 8.64 1.16
CA ALA A 35 -1.11 8.67 1.84
C ALA A 35 -2.05 7.56 1.35
N ARG A 36 -2.05 7.26 0.04
CA ARG A 36 -2.84 6.14 -0.52
C ARG A 36 -2.38 4.79 0.00
N VAL A 37 -1.06 4.58 0.11
CA VAL A 37 -0.49 3.38 0.72
C VAL A 37 -0.88 3.26 2.19
N ASP A 38 -0.88 4.37 2.93
CA ASP A 38 -1.26 4.41 4.34
C ASP A 38 -2.74 4.04 4.56
N ALA A 39 -3.63 4.51 3.68
CA ALA A 39 -5.04 4.14 3.67
C ALA A 39 -5.24 2.66 3.32
N ALA A 40 -4.54 2.15 2.31
CA ALA A 40 -4.65 0.74 1.90
C ALA A 40 -4.15 -0.22 3.00
N LEU A 41 -3.10 0.15 3.74
CA LEU A 41 -2.64 -0.61 4.92
C LEU A 41 -3.68 -0.61 6.05
N GLU A 42 -4.38 0.50 6.23
CA GLU A 42 -5.47 0.59 7.20
C GLU A 42 -6.64 -0.32 6.82
N HIS A 43 -7.10 -0.26 5.56
CA HIS A 43 -8.12 -1.17 5.05
C HIS A 43 -7.71 -2.65 5.19
N LEU A 44 -6.45 -2.97 4.89
CA LEU A 44 -5.90 -4.31 5.07
C LEU A 44 -5.98 -4.80 6.52
N LEU A 45 -5.62 -3.94 7.48
CA LEU A 45 -5.69 -4.27 8.90
C LEU A 45 -7.15 -4.36 9.38
N GLN A 46 -8.01 -3.46 8.95
CA GLN A 46 -9.45 -3.49 9.26
C GLN A 46 -10.12 -4.75 8.73
N ALA A 47 -9.76 -5.23 7.54
CA ALA A 47 -10.29 -6.46 6.96
C ALA A 47 -9.91 -7.72 7.77
N LEU A 48 -8.76 -7.70 8.45
CA LEU A 48 -8.34 -8.77 9.35
C LEU A 48 -8.94 -8.63 10.77
N MET A 49 -9.26 -7.42 11.21
CA MET A 49 -9.77 -7.18 12.55
C MET A 49 -11.25 -7.55 12.67
N ALA A 50 -11.70 -7.85 13.89
CA ALA A 50 -13.13 -7.91 14.17
C ALA A 50 -13.75 -6.52 13.89
N PRO A 51 -15.01 -6.45 13.40
CA PRO A 51 -15.67 -5.18 13.12
C PRO A 51 -15.61 -4.24 14.33
N GLY A 52 -15.15 -3.01 14.10
CA GLY A 52 -15.09 -1.98 15.13
C GLY A 52 -16.49 -1.58 15.63
N PRO A 53 -16.58 -1.00 16.85
CA PRO A 53 -17.85 -0.61 17.45
C PRO A 53 -18.52 0.61 16.79
N SER A 54 -17.80 1.36 15.94
CA SER A 54 -18.27 2.60 15.29
C SER A 54 -17.82 2.71 13.85
N LYS A 55 -18.50 3.58 13.07
CA LYS A 55 -18.16 3.88 11.67
C LYS A 55 -16.73 4.41 11.46
N ALA A 56 -16.22 5.17 12.43
CA ALA A 56 -14.82 5.57 12.47
C ALA A 56 -14.12 4.67 13.49
N ASP A 57 -13.21 3.82 13.04
CA ASP A 57 -12.41 2.99 13.94
C ASP A 57 -11.40 3.88 14.68
N GLY A 58 -11.66 4.11 15.96
CA GLY A 58 -10.84 4.94 16.82
C GLY A 58 -9.39 4.48 16.93
N LEU A 59 -9.06 3.23 16.55
CA LEU A 59 -7.69 2.70 16.61
C LEU A 59 -6.74 3.37 15.61
N PHE A 60 -7.28 3.89 14.50
CA PHE A 60 -6.53 4.46 13.38
C PHE A 60 -6.54 6.00 13.33
N LEU A 61 -7.22 6.65 14.27
CA LEU A 61 -7.19 8.12 14.36
C LEU A 61 -5.74 8.60 14.62
N PRO A 62 -5.43 9.86 14.26
CA PRO A 62 -4.18 10.49 14.66
C PRO A 62 -3.92 10.33 16.17
N ASP A 63 -2.67 10.12 16.54
CA ASP A 63 -2.20 9.90 17.93
C ASP A 63 -2.70 8.62 18.62
N ARG A 64 -3.33 7.71 17.88
CA ARG A 64 -3.74 6.39 18.36
C ARG A 64 -2.74 5.31 17.96
N PRO A 65 -2.81 4.10 18.55
CA PRO A 65 -1.80 3.06 18.35
C PRO A 65 -1.50 2.74 16.89
N LEU A 66 -2.52 2.78 16.01
CA LEU A 66 -2.35 2.56 14.56
C LEU A 66 -2.56 3.82 13.73
N GLY A 67 -2.45 5.01 14.33
CA GLY A 67 -2.59 6.29 13.65
C GLY A 67 -1.39 6.69 12.78
N SER A 68 -0.29 5.95 12.83
CA SER A 68 0.89 6.21 11.99
C SER A 68 1.12 5.11 10.96
N LEU A 69 1.57 5.50 9.76
CA LEU A 69 1.98 4.56 8.70
C LEU A 69 2.93 3.47 9.22
N TRP A 70 3.92 3.84 10.02
CA TRP A 70 4.91 2.87 10.50
C TRP A 70 4.31 1.85 11.48
N ALA A 71 3.40 2.28 12.36
CA ALA A 71 2.70 1.34 13.25
C ALA A 71 1.88 0.32 12.45
N LYS A 72 1.19 0.78 11.38
CA LYS A 72 0.45 -0.10 10.47
C LYS A 72 1.37 -1.08 9.73
N VAL A 73 2.49 -0.62 9.18
CA VAL A 73 3.49 -1.48 8.50
C VAL A 73 4.04 -2.54 9.46
N ALA A 74 4.46 -2.13 10.66
CA ALA A 74 5.01 -3.05 11.65
C ALA A 74 3.99 -4.12 12.06
N LEU A 75 2.73 -3.73 12.28
CA LEU A 75 1.67 -4.68 12.62
C LEU A 75 1.37 -5.63 11.44
N ALA A 76 1.21 -5.10 10.23
CA ALA A 76 0.97 -5.91 9.04
C ALA A 76 2.09 -6.96 8.80
N ARG A 77 3.35 -6.57 9.01
CA ARG A 77 4.49 -7.48 8.92
C ARG A 77 4.43 -8.58 9.98
N ARG A 78 4.14 -8.21 11.23
CA ARG A 78 4.05 -9.15 12.37
C ARG A 78 2.89 -10.13 12.24
N LEU A 79 1.82 -9.72 11.57
CA LEU A 79 0.67 -10.57 11.24
C LEU A 79 0.88 -11.42 9.98
N GLY A 80 2.01 -11.24 9.27
CA GLY A 80 2.32 -11.99 8.05
C GLY A 80 1.53 -11.54 6.82
N LEU A 81 0.86 -10.39 6.87
CA LEU A 81 0.08 -9.84 5.76
C LEU A 81 0.97 -9.25 4.66
N ILE A 82 2.17 -8.83 5.03
CA ILE A 82 3.21 -8.36 4.11
C ILE A 82 4.53 -9.07 4.39
N ASP A 83 5.34 -9.24 3.36
CA ASP A 83 6.66 -9.83 3.46
C ASP A 83 7.77 -8.78 3.69
N ALA A 84 9.00 -9.25 3.88
CA ALA A 84 10.14 -8.37 4.14
C ALA A 84 10.48 -7.43 2.96
N PRO A 85 10.43 -7.86 1.68
CA PRO A 85 10.53 -6.95 0.53
C PRO A 85 9.54 -5.78 0.57
N VAL A 86 8.25 -6.06 0.81
CA VAL A 86 7.22 -5.02 0.89
C VAL A 86 7.46 -4.08 2.07
N GLU A 87 7.77 -4.60 3.26
CA GLU A 87 8.13 -3.77 4.42
C GLU A 87 9.31 -2.83 4.13
N ARG A 88 10.37 -3.33 3.47
CA ARG A 88 11.52 -2.51 3.06
C ARG A 88 11.11 -1.40 2.10
N ALA A 89 10.28 -1.71 1.11
CA ALA A 89 9.77 -0.71 0.17
C ALA A 89 9.00 0.40 0.89
N LEU A 90 8.10 0.04 1.79
CA LEU A 90 7.30 0.99 2.58
C LEU A 90 8.17 1.87 3.50
N SER A 91 9.25 1.30 4.07
CA SER A 91 10.23 2.07 4.86
C SER A 91 10.98 3.11 4.02
N VAL A 92 11.35 2.78 2.78
CA VAL A 92 11.97 3.72 1.83
C VAL A 92 10.99 4.81 1.42
N LEU A 93 9.74 4.45 1.08
CA LEU A 93 8.68 5.41 0.74
C LEU A 93 8.39 6.39 1.88
N ARG A 94 8.40 5.93 3.14
CA ARG A 94 8.29 6.82 4.31
C ARG A 94 9.43 7.83 4.38
N LYS A 95 10.68 7.39 4.18
CA LYS A 95 11.84 8.28 4.18
C LYS A 95 11.77 9.29 3.03
N LEU A 96 11.33 8.84 1.85
CA LEU A 96 11.12 9.69 0.69
C LEU A 96 10.05 10.75 0.96
N ARG A 97 8.88 10.35 1.49
CA ARG A 97 7.83 11.29 1.92
C ARG A 97 8.36 12.35 2.87
N ASN A 98 9.13 11.94 3.89
CA ASN A 98 9.68 12.87 4.87
C ASN A 98 10.64 13.87 4.23
N ALA A 99 11.49 13.44 3.30
CA ALA A 99 12.39 14.33 2.57
C ALA A 99 11.59 15.38 1.76
N PHE A 100 10.59 14.96 1.00
CA PHE A 100 9.71 15.85 0.24
C PHE A 100 8.80 16.72 1.12
N ALA A 101 8.47 16.28 2.34
CA ALA A 101 7.67 17.04 3.28
C ALA A 101 8.47 18.18 3.94
N HIS A 102 9.73 17.93 4.29
CA HIS A 102 10.60 18.88 5.00
C HIS A 102 11.49 19.74 4.08
N SER A 103 11.71 19.34 2.83
CA SER A 103 12.63 20.02 1.91
C SER A 103 11.99 20.20 0.52
N ALA A 104 10.89 20.97 0.47
CA ALA A 104 10.03 21.10 -0.70
C ALA A 104 10.73 21.67 -1.96
N GLU A 105 11.81 22.44 -1.79
CA GLU A 105 12.53 23.08 -2.91
C GLU A 105 13.77 22.28 -3.39
N SER A 106 14.23 21.27 -2.64
CA SER A 106 15.47 20.53 -2.95
C SER A 106 15.32 19.01 -3.01
N ALA A 107 14.18 18.45 -2.57
CA ALA A 107 13.95 17.02 -2.64
C ALA A 107 13.77 16.54 -4.09
N SER A 108 14.53 15.52 -4.48
CA SER A 108 14.48 14.92 -5.81
C SER A 108 14.50 13.40 -5.72
N PHE A 109 13.84 12.73 -6.66
CA PHE A 109 13.97 11.28 -6.82
C PHE A 109 15.40 10.86 -7.18
N ASN A 110 16.18 11.77 -7.78
CA ASN A 110 17.55 11.54 -8.20
C ASN A 110 18.57 11.79 -7.08
N ASP A 111 18.13 12.19 -5.88
CA ASP A 111 19.00 12.31 -4.72
C ASP A 111 19.64 10.93 -4.41
N PRO A 112 20.99 10.83 -4.38
CA PRO A 112 21.70 9.58 -4.07
C PRO A 112 21.24 8.89 -2.79
N VAL A 113 20.73 9.64 -1.80
CA VAL A 113 20.22 9.10 -0.53
C VAL A 113 19.00 8.18 -0.76
N HIS A 114 18.22 8.44 -1.80
CA HIS A 114 16.98 7.73 -2.12
C HIS A 114 17.11 6.83 -3.35
N SER A 115 17.81 7.27 -4.39
CA SER A 115 17.84 6.61 -5.70
C SER A 115 18.38 5.18 -5.66
N ALA A 116 19.47 4.92 -4.93
CA ALA A 116 20.05 3.58 -4.81
C ALA A 116 19.07 2.58 -4.16
N ARG A 117 18.33 3.01 -3.13
CA ARG A 117 17.34 2.17 -2.46
C ARG A 117 16.08 1.96 -3.30
N LEU A 118 15.69 2.99 -4.04
CA LEU A 118 14.56 2.91 -4.97
C LEU A 118 14.87 2.00 -6.16
N ALA A 119 16.11 1.94 -6.64
CA ALA A 119 16.50 1.09 -7.75
C ALA A 119 16.19 -0.40 -7.51
N GLU A 120 16.53 -0.92 -6.32
CA GLU A 120 16.21 -2.30 -5.94
C GLU A 120 14.69 -2.55 -5.88
N ILE A 121 13.95 -1.60 -5.33
CA ILE A 121 12.48 -1.68 -5.21
C ILE A 121 11.84 -1.63 -6.60
N TYR A 122 12.31 -0.76 -7.48
CA TYR A 122 11.81 -0.66 -8.84
C TYR A 122 12.15 -1.89 -9.67
N ALA A 123 13.30 -2.54 -9.43
CA ALA A 123 13.62 -3.82 -10.08
C ALA A 123 12.58 -4.89 -9.71
N ALA A 124 12.22 -5.00 -8.43
CA ALA A 124 11.16 -5.90 -7.98
C ALA A 124 9.78 -5.51 -8.55
N ALA A 125 9.45 -4.21 -8.59
CA ALA A 125 8.19 -3.73 -9.14
C ALA A 125 8.06 -4.01 -10.65
N ARG A 126 9.13 -3.87 -11.43
CA ARG A 126 9.14 -4.17 -12.87
C ARG A 126 8.90 -5.65 -13.20
N ALA A 127 9.28 -6.55 -12.29
CA ALA A 127 8.98 -7.97 -12.41
C ALA A 127 7.49 -8.30 -12.12
N ASN A 128 6.70 -7.34 -11.65
CA ASN A 128 5.29 -7.54 -11.34
C ASN A 128 4.44 -7.63 -12.62
N PRO A 129 3.49 -8.57 -12.72
CA PRO A 129 2.61 -8.71 -13.89
C PRO A 129 1.75 -7.47 -14.20
N LEU A 130 1.47 -6.62 -13.21
CA LEU A 130 0.73 -5.37 -13.40
C LEU A 130 1.59 -4.26 -14.01
N TRP A 131 2.93 -4.36 -13.99
CA TRP A 131 3.80 -3.27 -14.44
C TRP A 131 3.54 -2.89 -15.91
N ALA A 132 3.69 -3.84 -16.84
CA ALA A 132 3.57 -3.56 -18.27
C ALA A 132 2.17 -3.07 -18.68
N PRO A 133 1.05 -3.67 -18.20
CA PRO A 133 -0.29 -3.14 -18.48
C PRO A 133 -0.50 -1.72 -17.95
N LEU A 134 0.00 -1.41 -16.75
CA LEU A 134 -0.12 -0.07 -16.18
C LEU A 134 0.73 0.94 -16.94
N GLU A 135 1.97 0.60 -17.28
CA GLU A 135 2.85 1.45 -18.07
C GLU A 135 2.23 1.79 -19.43
N ALA A 136 1.66 0.80 -20.12
CA ALA A 136 0.93 1.01 -21.37
C ALA A 136 -0.30 1.92 -21.17
N ALA A 137 -1.05 1.74 -20.08
CA ALA A 137 -2.21 2.58 -19.77
C ALA A 137 -1.83 4.03 -19.49
N LEU A 138 -0.70 4.27 -18.83
CA LEU A 138 -0.15 5.61 -18.60
C LEU A 138 0.34 6.25 -19.90
N ALA A 139 1.02 5.48 -20.76
CA ALA A 139 1.53 5.97 -22.05
C ALA A 139 0.41 6.32 -23.05
N ALA A 140 -0.73 5.63 -22.96
CA ALA A 140 -1.91 5.89 -23.79
C ALA A 140 -2.69 7.16 -23.40
N GLN A 141 -2.32 7.83 -22.29
CA GLN A 141 -3.00 9.06 -21.88
C GLN A 141 -2.64 10.24 -22.82
N PRO A 142 -3.59 11.14 -23.10
CA PRO A 142 -3.30 12.33 -23.88
C PRO A 142 -2.22 13.17 -23.20
N PRO A 143 -1.45 13.96 -23.97
CA PRO A 143 -0.43 14.85 -23.41
C PRO A 143 -1.04 15.73 -22.32
N SER A 144 -0.46 15.69 -21.12
CA SER A 144 -0.95 16.52 -20.03
C SER A 144 -0.68 18.00 -20.36
N ALA A 145 -1.58 18.90 -19.96
CA ALA A 145 -1.37 20.35 -20.06
C ALA A 145 -0.10 20.83 -19.34
N ARG A 146 0.44 20.02 -18.42
CA ARG A 146 1.66 20.28 -17.63
C ARG A 146 2.92 19.65 -18.25
N GLY A 147 2.87 19.19 -19.50
CA GLY A 147 4.00 18.55 -20.19
C GLY A 147 4.19 17.06 -19.85
N PRO A 148 5.27 16.43 -20.33
CA PRO A 148 5.54 15.01 -20.10
C PRO A 148 5.87 14.73 -18.63
N LEU A 149 5.52 13.54 -18.16
CA LEU A 149 5.96 13.04 -16.85
C LEU A 149 7.47 12.77 -16.86
N GLU A 150 8.15 13.22 -15.80
CA GLU A 150 9.51 12.81 -15.51
C GLU A 150 9.57 11.27 -15.35
N PRO A 151 10.58 10.58 -15.92
CA PRO A 151 10.71 9.13 -15.81
C PRO A 151 10.67 8.61 -14.36
N ALA A 152 11.39 9.27 -13.45
CA ALA A 152 11.42 8.87 -12.03
C ALA A 152 10.03 8.96 -11.37
N LEU A 153 9.26 9.99 -11.71
CA LEU A 153 7.89 10.13 -11.22
C LEU A 153 6.97 9.05 -11.79
N ARG A 154 7.15 8.65 -13.05
CA ARG A 154 6.39 7.53 -13.65
C ARG A 154 6.65 6.22 -12.91
N GLU A 155 7.91 5.91 -12.62
CA GLU A 155 8.28 4.70 -11.88
C GLU A 155 7.73 4.71 -10.45
N TYR A 156 7.77 5.87 -9.80
CA TYR A 156 7.14 6.07 -8.51
C TYR A 156 5.62 5.81 -8.55
N ILE A 157 4.90 6.38 -9.53
CA ILE A 157 3.45 6.16 -9.68
C ILE A 157 3.16 4.67 -9.85
N LEU A 158 3.88 3.98 -10.74
CA LEU A 158 3.70 2.54 -10.98
C LEU A 158 3.95 1.72 -9.71
N LEU A 159 5.02 2.00 -8.98
CA LEU A 159 5.32 1.35 -7.70
C LEU A 159 4.18 1.55 -6.68
N ILE A 160 3.73 2.79 -6.46
CA ILE A 160 2.65 3.09 -5.52
C ILE A 160 1.38 2.36 -5.93
N THR A 161 1.03 2.42 -7.22
CA THR A 161 -0.16 1.76 -7.74
C THR A 161 -0.13 0.26 -7.49
N ILE A 162 0.99 -0.41 -7.77
CA ILE A 162 1.13 -1.86 -7.55
C ILE A 162 0.96 -2.19 -6.06
N LEU A 163 1.62 -1.44 -5.18
CA LEU A 163 1.51 -1.64 -3.73
C LEU A 163 0.07 -1.46 -3.24
N VAL A 164 -0.60 -0.36 -3.61
CA VAL A 164 -1.99 -0.10 -3.20
C VAL A 164 -2.93 -1.19 -3.74
N ALA A 165 -2.80 -1.55 -5.03
CA ALA A 165 -3.66 -2.55 -5.64
C ALA A 165 -3.53 -3.91 -4.94
N PHE A 166 -2.33 -4.33 -4.56
CA PHE A 166 -2.12 -5.60 -3.86
C PHE A 166 -2.55 -5.55 -2.40
N LEU A 167 -2.34 -4.43 -1.70
CA LEU A 167 -2.86 -4.26 -0.34
C LEU A 167 -4.40 -4.35 -0.32
N GLU A 168 -5.07 -3.65 -1.23
CA GLU A 168 -6.53 -3.67 -1.36
C GLU A 168 -7.06 -5.05 -1.81
N ALA A 169 -6.44 -5.65 -2.83
CA ALA A 169 -6.83 -6.99 -3.29
C ALA A 169 -6.63 -8.05 -2.21
N THR A 170 -5.61 -7.90 -1.36
CA THR A 170 -5.41 -8.76 -0.19
C THR A 170 -6.51 -8.51 0.83
N ALA A 171 -6.80 -7.24 1.17
CA ALA A 171 -7.87 -6.88 2.10
C ALA A 171 -9.23 -7.48 1.70
N GLN A 172 -9.56 -7.44 0.41
CA GLN A 172 -10.81 -8.00 -0.14
C GLN A 172 -10.93 -9.53 0.00
N GLN A 173 -9.79 -10.23 0.09
CA GLN A 173 -9.74 -11.69 0.26
C GLN A 173 -9.63 -12.11 1.72
N LEU A 174 -9.30 -11.18 2.63
CA LEU A 174 -9.22 -11.48 4.05
C LEU A 174 -10.61 -11.62 4.68
N ARG A 175 -10.63 -12.38 5.77
CA ARG A 175 -11.75 -12.44 6.70
C ARG A 175 -11.26 -12.05 8.10
N PRO A 176 -12.13 -11.52 8.96
CA PRO A 176 -11.76 -11.22 10.33
C PRO A 176 -11.15 -12.42 11.05
N TYR A 177 -9.98 -12.21 11.65
CA TYR A 177 -9.25 -13.21 12.40
C TYR A 177 -10.08 -13.68 13.60
N ARG A 178 -10.26 -15.01 13.70
CA ARG A 178 -10.91 -15.65 14.84
C ARG A 178 -9.86 -16.36 15.69
N PRO A 179 -9.51 -15.84 16.88
CA PRO A 179 -8.55 -16.50 17.75
C PRO A 179 -9.10 -17.88 18.19
N PRO A 180 -8.27 -18.93 18.20
CA PRO A 180 -8.70 -20.29 18.58
C PRO A 180 -9.03 -20.40 20.07
N VAL A 181 -8.62 -19.43 20.87
CA VAL A 181 -8.84 -19.36 22.31
C VAL A 181 -9.24 -17.94 22.66
N VAL A 182 -10.32 -17.81 23.41
CA VAL A 182 -10.84 -16.53 23.92
C VAL A 182 -10.98 -16.58 25.44
N MET A 183 -10.95 -15.43 26.09
CA MET A 183 -11.27 -15.29 27.51
C MET A 183 -12.60 -14.58 27.71
N GLY A 184 -13.29 -14.91 28.80
CA GLY A 184 -14.41 -14.14 29.33
C GLY A 184 -14.38 -14.17 30.86
N PHE A 185 -15.28 -13.44 31.52
CA PHE A 185 -15.33 -13.39 32.99
C PHE A 185 -15.51 -14.77 33.65
N ALA A 186 -16.15 -15.71 32.98
CA ALA A 186 -16.34 -17.08 33.46
C ALA A 186 -15.16 -18.03 33.20
N GLY A 187 -14.09 -17.58 32.51
CA GLY A 187 -12.90 -18.38 32.22
C GLY A 187 -12.44 -18.35 30.75
N ILE A 188 -11.56 -19.30 30.41
CA ILE A 188 -10.95 -19.44 29.08
C ILE A 188 -11.72 -20.49 28.27
N ARG A 189 -12.03 -20.19 27.00
CA ARG A 189 -12.79 -21.08 26.10
C ARG A 189 -12.07 -21.24 24.77
N ARG A 190 -12.10 -22.47 24.23
CA ARG A 190 -11.67 -22.74 22.85
C ARG A 190 -12.83 -22.45 21.88
N VAL A 191 -12.52 -21.79 20.77
CA VAL A 191 -13.49 -21.52 19.70
C VAL A 191 -13.42 -22.69 18.72
N VAL A 192 -14.51 -23.44 18.57
CA VAL A 192 -14.58 -24.54 17.58
C VAL A 192 -14.82 -23.91 16.21
N SER A 193 -13.88 -24.07 15.28
CA SER A 193 -14.07 -23.69 13.89
C SER A 193 -14.98 -24.71 13.21
N THR A 194 -16.20 -24.31 12.84
CA THR A 194 -17.05 -25.12 11.95
C THR A 194 -16.47 -25.10 10.53
N PRO A 195 -16.43 -26.24 9.82
CA PRO A 195 -15.83 -26.33 8.48
C PRO A 195 -16.55 -25.53 7.38
N ALA A 196 -17.65 -24.84 7.69
CA ALA A 196 -18.35 -23.94 6.76
C ALA A 196 -17.73 -22.53 6.67
N ASP A 197 -16.71 -22.22 7.50
CA ASP A 197 -16.06 -20.91 7.60
C ASP A 197 -14.66 -20.84 6.94
N SER A 198 -14.20 -21.92 6.29
CA SER A 198 -12.90 -22.00 5.58
C SER A 198 -13.00 -21.74 4.09
#